data_AF-A0A1Z9PMN0-F1
#
_entry.id   AF-A0A1Z9PMN0-F1
#
_cell.length_a   1.000
_cell.length_b   1.000
_cell.length_c   1.000
_cell.angle_alpha   90.00
_cell.angle_beta   90.00
_cell.angle_gamma   90.00
#
_symmetry.space_group_name_H-M   'P 1'
#
loop_
_entity.id
_entity.type
_entity.pdbx_description
1 polymer ?
#
loop_
_entity_poly.entity_id
_entity_poly.type
_entity_poly.pdbx_seq_one_letter_code
_entity_poly.pdbx_strand_id
1 'polypeptide(L)'
;MTKELEDYFNNYFAMFRSEGWKQLISELKSNVGQINSVEMTTDNDNLNFRKGQLAILATILNLETQIDRSYSEAESEDTEEALDEAI
;
A
#
# COMPACT_ATOMS: atom_id res chain seq x y z
N MET A 1 -7.80 -0.50 20.99
CA MET A 1 -6.57 -0.29 20.21
C MET A 1 -5.67 0.49 21.13
N THR A 2 -4.37 0.19 21.14
CA THR A 2 -3.44 1.01 21.94
C THR A 2 -3.27 2.38 21.28
N LYS A 3 -2.95 3.40 22.09
CA LYS A 3 -2.71 4.75 21.57
C LYS A 3 -1.58 4.79 20.52
N GLU A 4 -0.54 3.98 20.72
CA GLU A 4 0.58 3.87 19.78
C GLU A 4 0.13 3.31 18.42
N LEU A 5 -0.77 2.32 18.42
CA LEU A 5 -1.31 1.72 17.20
C LEU A 5 -2.23 2.70 16.45
N GLU A 6 -3.06 3.46 17.17
CA GLU A 6 -3.85 4.53 16.57
C GLU A 6 -2.97 5.60 15.91
N ASP A 7 -1.90 6.02 16.58
CA ASP A 7 -0.97 7.03 16.05
C ASP A 7 -0.23 6.51 14.81
N TYR A 8 0.14 5.23 14.80
CA TYR A 8 0.70 4.56 13.62
C TYR A 8 -0.23 4.68 12.40
N PHE A 9 -1.50 4.30 12.53
CA PHE A 9 -2.46 4.37 11.42
C PHE A 9 -2.76 5.81 11.00
N ASN A 10 -2.93 6.71 11.97
CA ASN A 10 -3.18 8.12 11.71
C ASN A 10 -2.05 8.79 10.90
N ASN A 11 -0.79 8.44 11.17
CA ASN A 11 0.35 8.92 10.40
C ASN A 11 0.29 8.47 8.93
N TYR A 12 -0.02 7.20 8.67
CA TYR A 12 -0.19 6.69 7.30
C TYR A 12 -1.36 7.37 6.59
N PHE A 13 -2.52 7.47 7.24
CA PHE A 13 -3.68 8.12 6.64
C PHE A 13 -3.44 9.60 6.36
N ALA A 14 -2.68 10.31 7.22
CA ALA A 14 -2.26 11.67 6.95
C ALA A 14 -1.36 11.77 5.72
N MET A 15 -0.40 10.84 5.56
CA MET A 15 0.42 10.74 4.35
C MET A 15 -0.43 10.49 3.10
N PHE A 16 -1.34 9.51 3.14
CA PHE A 16 -2.15 9.14 1.97
C PHE A 16 -3.07 10.27 1.50
N ARG A 17 -3.60 11.07 2.44
CA ARG A 17 -4.42 12.24 2.11
C ARG A 17 -3.62 13.41 1.53
N SER A 18 -2.30 13.44 1.72
CA SER A 18 -1.47 14.54 1.24
C SER A 18 -1.46 14.62 -0.30
N GLU A 19 -1.44 15.84 -0.84
CA GLU A 19 -1.40 16.05 -2.29
C GLU A 19 -0.11 15.50 -2.92
N GLY A 20 1.01 15.58 -2.20
CA GLY A 20 2.29 15.00 -2.65
C GLY A 20 2.24 13.48 -2.82
N TRP A 21 1.56 12.77 -1.91
CA TRP A 21 1.37 11.33 -2.06
C TRP A 21 0.52 10.98 -3.29
N LYS A 22 -0.60 11.69 -3.49
CA LYS A 22 -1.47 11.48 -4.67
C LYS A 22 -0.72 11.73 -5.98
N GLN A 23 0.09 12.79 -6.03
CA GLN A 23 0.96 13.10 -7.17
C GLN A 23 1.97 11.97 -7.42
N LEU A 24 2.67 11.52 -6.37
CA LEU A 24 3.61 10.40 -6.46
C LEU A 24 2.93 9.13 -7.01
N ILE A 25 1.78 8.73 -6.46
CA ILE A 25 1.05 7.54 -6.93
C ILE A 25 0.64 7.68 -8.40
N SER A 26 0.22 8.88 -8.83
CA SER A 26 -0.11 9.14 -10.24
C SER A 26 1.11 8.95 -11.17
N GLU A 27 2.26 9.48 -10.79
CA GLU A 27 3.51 9.33 -11.55
C GLU A 27 3.96 7.85 -11.61
N LEU A 28 3.92 7.14 -10.48
CA LEU A 28 4.26 5.72 -10.43
C LEU A 28 3.31 4.88 -11.31
N LYS A 29 2.01 5.16 -11.30
CA LYS A 29 1.02 4.49 -12.18
C LYS A 29 1.32 4.73 -13.66
N SER A 30 1.74 5.94 -14.04
CA SER A 30 2.16 6.25 -15.40
C SER A 30 3.36 5.40 -15.83
N ASN A 31 4.34 5.21 -14.94
CA ASN A 31 5.54 4.43 -15.20
C ASN A 31 5.25 2.92 -15.38
N VAL A 32 4.25 2.37 -14.69
CA VAL A 32 3.88 0.95 -14.82
C VAL A 32 3.63 0.55 -16.27
N GLY A 33 2.93 1.38 -17.05
CA GLY A 33 2.63 1.09 -18.45
C GLY A 33 3.88 0.99 -19.34
N GLN A 34 4.90 1.81 -19.06
CA GLN A 34 6.17 1.80 -19.80
C GLN A 34 7.05 0.61 -19.41
N ILE A 35 7.04 0.23 -18.13
CA ILE A 35 7.85 -0.88 -17.63
C ILE A 35 7.24 -2.22 -18.07
N ASN A 36 5.92 -2.35 -17.98
CA ASN A 36 5.15 -3.52 -18.38
C ASN A 36 4.93 -3.58 -19.91
N SER A 37 6.02 -3.55 -20.68
CA SER A 37 5.99 -3.58 -22.14
C SER A 37 6.84 -4.73 -22.68
N VAL A 38 6.18 -5.66 -23.39
CA VAL A 38 6.83 -6.77 -24.09
C VAL A 38 7.71 -6.26 -25.23
N GLU A 39 7.25 -5.24 -25.96
CA GLU A 39 8.00 -4.63 -27.07
C GLU A 39 9.34 -4.06 -26.60
N MET A 40 9.37 -3.48 -25.39
CA MET A 40 10.58 -2.90 -24.81
C MET A 40 11.46 -3.93 -24.08
N THR A 41 11.09 -5.22 -24.09
CA THR A 41 11.83 -6.30 -23.43
C THR A 41 12.81 -6.93 -24.40
N THR A 42 14.08 -6.55 -24.31
CA THR A 42 15.12 -6.93 -25.29
C THR A 42 15.64 -8.36 -25.12
N ASP A 43 15.66 -8.85 -23.88
CA ASP A 43 16.23 -10.14 -23.49
C ASP A 43 15.73 -10.57 -22.10
N ASN A 44 16.21 -11.72 -21.63
CA ASN A 44 15.82 -12.31 -20.34
C ASN A 44 16.32 -11.51 -19.13
N ASP A 45 17.47 -10.86 -19.21
CA ASP A 45 18.00 -10.09 -18.08
C ASP A 45 17.19 -8.79 -17.94
N ASN A 46 16.85 -8.15 -19.06
CA ASN A 46 15.94 -7.02 -19.10
C ASN A 46 14.54 -7.41 -18.60
N LEU A 47 14.03 -8.59 -18.95
CA LEU A 47 12.77 -9.10 -18.41
C LEU A 47 12.80 -9.21 -16.88
N ASN A 48 13.83 -9.83 -16.31
CA ASN A 48 13.97 -9.98 -14.86
C ASN A 48 14.10 -8.64 -14.14
N PHE A 49 14.84 -7.70 -14.73
CA PHE A 49 14.95 -6.34 -14.22
C PHE A 49 13.58 -5.64 -14.18
N ARG A 50 12.83 -5.66 -15.30
CA ARG A 50 11.48 -5.07 -15.39
C ARG A 50 10.50 -5.70 -14.40
N LYS A 51 10.57 -7.03 -14.22
CA LYS A 51 9.75 -7.73 -13.21
C LYS A 51 10.06 -7.26 -11.80
N GLY A 52 11.34 -7.04 -11.47
CA GLY A 52 11.74 -6.48 -10.18
C GLY A 52 11.18 -5.07 -9.96
N GLN A 53 11.25 -4.21 -10.99
CA GLN A 53 10.66 -2.86 -10.93
C GLN A 53 9.14 -2.92 -10.70
N LEU A 54 8.43 -3.77 -11.43
CA LEU A 54 6.99 -3.94 -11.26
C LEU A 54 6.62 -4.48 -9.87
N ALA A 55 7.42 -5.38 -9.30
CA ALA A 55 7.19 -5.90 -7.96
C ALA A 55 7.25 -4.80 -6.89
N ILE A 56 8.26 -3.93 -6.95
CA ILE A 56 8.39 -2.81 -6.00
C ILE A 56 7.28 -1.77 -6.20
N LEU A 57 6.94 -1.44 -7.46
CA LEU A 57 5.83 -0.54 -7.74
C LEU A 57 4.51 -1.10 -7.22
N ALA A 58 4.27 -2.41 -7.38
CA ALA A 58 3.08 -3.05 -6.83
C ALA A 58 3.03 -2.95 -5.30
N THR A 59 4.15 -3.10 -4.60
CA THR A 59 4.20 -2.91 -3.13
C THR A 59 3.76 -1.50 -2.73
N ILE A 60 4.31 -0.47 -3.38
CA ILE A 60 4.00 0.93 -3.05
C ILE A 60 2.56 1.29 -3.41
N LEU A 61 2.12 0.91 -4.62
CA LEU A 61 0.78 1.22 -5.11
C LEU A 61 -0.34 0.55 -4.30
N ASN A 62 -0.05 -0.59 -3.67
CA ASN A 62 -0.99 -1.31 -2.81
C ASN A 62 -0.82 -0.99 -1.32
N LEU A 63 0.10 -0.10 -0.94
CA LEU A 63 0.39 0.18 0.48
C LEU A 63 -0.85 0.69 1.22
N GLU A 64 -1.56 1.66 0.63
CA GLU A 64 -2.78 2.23 1.22
C GLU A 64 -3.83 1.16 1.53
N THR A 65 -4.15 0.32 0.54
CA THR A 65 -5.08 -0.80 0.73
C THR A 65 -4.61 -1.81 1.78
N GLN A 66 -3.31 -2.06 1.91
CA GLN A 66 -2.78 -2.95 2.95
C GLN A 66 -2.96 -2.34 4.33
N ILE A 67 -2.65 -1.06 4.50
CA ILE A 67 -2.85 -0.34 5.77
C ILE A 67 -4.34 -0.28 6.12
N ASP A 68 -5.23 -0.01 5.17
CA ASP A 68 -6.68 0.02 5.41
C ASP A 68 -7.22 -1.33 5.91
N ARG A 69 -6.74 -2.44 5.33
CA ARG A 69 -7.10 -3.80 5.77
C ARG A 69 -6.62 -4.06 7.19
N SER A 70 -5.34 -3.80 7.46
CA SER A 70 -4.77 -3.98 8.79
C SER A 70 -5.46 -3.11 9.85
N TYR A 71 -5.89 -1.90 9.50
CA TYR A 71 -6.69 -1.06 10.37
C TYR A 71 -8.07 -1.67 10.67
N SER A 72 -8.76 -2.13 9.62
CA SER A 72 -10.09 -2.74 9.75
C SER A 72 -10.06 -4.02 10.60
N GLU A 73 -9.01 -4.82 10.46
CA GLU A 73 -8.76 -6.01 11.30
C GLU A 73 -8.57 -5.61 12.77
N ALA A 74 -7.71 -4.63 13.05
CA ALA A 74 -7.46 -4.14 14.41
C ALA A 74 -8.70 -3.52 15.07
N GLU A 75 -9.53 -2.78 14.32
CA GLU A 75 -10.79 -2.21 14.82
C GLU A 75 -11.84 -3.30 15.12
N SER A 76 -11.84 -4.38 14.33
CA SER A 76 -12.74 -5.52 14.54
C SER A 76 -12.38 -6.29 15.82
N GLU A 77 -11.09 -6.58 16.02
CA GLU A 77 -10.58 -7.24 17.23
C GLU A 77 -10.94 -6.44 18.51
N ASP A 78 -10.73 -5.13 18.49
CA ASP A 78 -11.13 -4.22 19.57
C ASP A 78 -12.63 -4.30 19.92
N THR A 79 -13.47 -4.35 18.88
CA THR A 79 -14.91 -4.35 19.05
C THR A 79 -15.39 -5.67 19.64
N GLU A 80 -14.79 -6.79 19.21
CA GLU A 80 -15.06 -8.12 19.77
C GLU A 80 -14.64 -8.19 21.25
N GLU A 81 -13.44 -7.72 21.61
CA GLU A 81 -12.98 -7.67 23.00
C GLU A 81 -13.93 -6.85 23.90
N ALA A 82 -14.38 -5.68 23.43
CA ALA A 82 -15.30 -4.83 24.20
C ALA A 82 -16.70 -5.45 24.40
N LEU A 83 -17.16 -6.28 23.46
CA LEU A 83 -18.44 -7.00 23.56
C LEU A 83 -18.34 -8.16 24.56
N ASP A 84 -17.22 -8.89 24.55
CA ASP A 84 -16.96 -10.01 25.46
C ASP A 84 -16.82 -9.53 26.92
N GLU A 85 -16.24 -8.35 27.17
CA GLU A 85 -16.18 -7.76 28.52
C GLU A 85 -17.55 -7.28 29.05
N ALA A 86 -18.52 -7.05 28.17
CA ALA A 86 -19.83 -6.52 28.53
C ALA A 86 -20.88 -7.60 28.89
N ILE A 87 -20.56 -8.89 28.77
CA ILE A 87 -21.43 -10.05 29.01
C ILE A 87 -21.03 -10.76 30.31
#